data_AF-A0A540WCX1-F1
#
_entry.id   AF-A0A540WCX1-F1
#
_cell.length_a   1.000
_cell.length_b   1.000
_cell.length_c   1.000
_cell.angle_alpha   90.00
_cell.angle_beta   90.00
_cell.angle_gamma   90.00
#
_symmetry.space_group_name_H-M   'P 1'
#
loop_
_entity.id
_entity.type
_entity.pdbx_description
1 polymer ?
#
loop_
_entity_poly.entity_id
_entity_poly.type
_entity_poly.pdbx_seq_one_letter_code
_entity_poly.pdbx_strand_id
1 'polypeptide(L)'
;MTTYDHRSLAATRVFDIVDGFAAQRGLDGERPRPLGRVRLFLVADRTPGAERTFTDPPELVLATSDSGYAISFGVVQQPNGSRHVEPFGAGPYLLRVRSDRYQVADFDGVSLPATVGQPEPYEMVLAAGYSYPFPVAATAPSVEVGGPTSAALALLRGTVLAPDGSGVADANVSAPGATPYRTDADGQWVLVFAGGVPAAGAVDVTITAPGAGPAVVTGVAVTPGGEAALPQTALRGRIVAPGVDPTAATVEIAGQPGRAGVRSDGVWAYYFAPTQAATTVTVNATMPDGRSLSVPGVQVVPRTTTAVPDLRLPRPGPTPDTTPTPNTTPHTTPTRVEPAITAQRSTDA
;
A
#
# COMPACT_ATOMS: atom_id res chain seq x y z
N MET A 1 -36.88 31.53 -6.34
CA MET A 1 -37.42 31.24 -4.99
C MET A 1 -36.96 29.83 -4.65
N THR A 2 -35.92 29.70 -3.83
CA THR A 2 -35.31 28.41 -3.50
C THR A 2 -36.02 27.84 -2.28
N THR A 3 -36.77 26.76 -2.47
CA THR A 3 -37.47 26.07 -1.37
C THR A 3 -36.46 25.19 -0.63
N TYR A 4 -36.20 25.49 0.64
CA TYR A 4 -35.40 24.64 1.51
C TYR A 4 -36.31 23.60 2.16
N ASP A 5 -36.13 22.32 1.81
CA ASP A 5 -36.79 21.20 2.48
C ASP A 5 -36.05 20.92 3.80
N HIS A 6 -36.70 21.20 4.92
CA HIS A 6 -36.18 20.92 6.26
C HIS A 6 -36.61 19.51 6.67
N ARG A 7 -35.69 18.55 6.59
CA ARG A 7 -35.90 17.19 7.13
C ARG A 7 -35.19 17.04 8.47
N SER A 8 -35.94 16.73 9.52
CA SER A 8 -35.37 16.32 10.81
C SER A 8 -34.90 14.86 10.72
N LEU A 9 -33.59 14.64 10.65
CA LEU A 9 -33.01 13.31 10.72
C LEU A 9 -32.78 12.92 12.19
N ALA A 10 -33.29 11.76 12.61
CA ALA A 10 -32.93 11.18 13.89
C ALA A 10 -31.53 10.55 13.79
N ALA A 11 -30.67 10.79 14.79
CA ALA A 11 -29.36 10.18 14.84
C ALA A 11 -29.49 8.66 14.92
N THR A 12 -28.85 7.95 13.99
CA THR A 12 -28.70 6.50 14.01
C THR A 12 -27.68 6.12 15.06
N ARG A 13 -26.55 6.85 15.15
CA ARG A 13 -25.52 6.62 16.18
C ARG A 13 -24.70 7.87 16.42
N VAL A 14 -24.25 8.04 17.66
CA VAL A 14 -23.26 9.04 18.05
C VAL A 14 -21.96 8.32 18.41
N PHE A 15 -20.83 8.84 17.93
CA PHE A 15 -19.51 8.32 18.18
C PHE A 15 -18.69 9.35 18.95
N ASP A 16 -18.06 8.90 20.02
CA ASP A 16 -17.05 9.65 20.76
C ASP A 16 -15.67 9.22 20.27
N ILE A 17 -15.19 9.90 19.24
CA ILE A 17 -13.86 9.62 18.68
C ILE A 17 -12.84 10.43 19.48
N VAL A 18 -11.86 9.75 20.06
CA VAL A 18 -10.89 10.30 21.00
C VAL A 18 -9.47 10.16 20.42
N ASP A 19 -8.69 11.22 20.54
CA ASP A 19 -7.25 11.17 20.33
C ASP A 19 -6.59 10.44 21.52
N GLY A 20 -6.26 9.17 21.34
CA GLY A 20 -5.63 8.38 22.40
C GLY A 20 -4.25 8.89 22.81
N PHE A 21 -3.50 9.51 21.89
CA PHE A 21 -2.18 10.04 22.18
C PHE A 21 -2.25 11.25 23.10
N ALA A 22 -3.14 12.19 22.78
CA ALA A 22 -3.37 13.38 23.59
C ALA A 22 -4.01 13.02 24.93
N ALA A 23 -4.98 12.10 24.95
CA ALA A 23 -5.69 11.68 26.16
C ALA A 23 -4.72 11.08 27.19
N GLN A 24 -3.82 10.20 26.75
CA GLN A 24 -2.79 9.58 27.61
C GLN A 24 -1.82 10.59 28.23
N ARG A 25 -1.70 11.79 27.64
CA ARG A 25 -0.80 12.85 28.11
C ARG A 25 -1.54 13.96 28.86
N GLY A 26 -2.85 13.84 29.03
CA GLY A 26 -3.69 14.92 29.56
C GLY A 26 -3.63 16.20 28.72
N LEU A 27 -3.34 16.06 27.42
CA LEU A 27 -3.34 17.18 26.48
C LEU A 27 -4.77 17.43 26.01
N ASP A 28 -5.14 18.71 25.94
CA ASP A 28 -6.45 19.16 25.44
C ASP A 28 -7.67 18.52 26.14
N GLY A 29 -7.54 18.29 27.45
CA GLY A 29 -8.61 17.81 28.33
C GLY A 29 -8.67 16.28 28.45
N GLU A 30 -9.77 15.78 29.04
CA GLU A 30 -9.96 14.35 29.31
C GLU A 30 -10.29 13.54 28.04
N ARG A 31 -10.98 14.15 27.08
CA ARG A 31 -11.40 13.52 25.82
C ARG A 31 -11.00 14.39 24.61
N PRO A 32 -9.70 14.51 24.31
CA PRO A 32 -9.21 15.32 23.21
C PRO A 32 -9.72 14.79 21.87
N ARG A 33 -10.05 15.72 20.96
CA ARG A 33 -10.64 15.42 19.66
C ARG A 33 -9.57 15.10 18.62
N PRO A 34 -9.82 14.16 17.69
CA PRO A 34 -8.88 13.86 16.64
C PRO A 34 -8.51 15.07 15.78
N LEU A 35 -7.22 15.17 15.43
CA LEU A 35 -6.66 16.13 14.51
C LEU A 35 -7.02 15.78 13.06
N GLY A 36 -7.76 16.67 12.41
CA GLY A 36 -8.13 16.50 11.00
C GLY A 36 -9.28 15.53 10.79
N ARG A 37 -9.45 15.07 9.56
CA ARG A 37 -10.63 14.28 9.19
C ARG A 37 -10.47 12.81 9.60
N VAL A 38 -11.50 12.29 10.23
CA VAL A 38 -11.68 10.87 10.53
C VAL A 38 -12.87 10.35 9.70
N ARG A 39 -12.69 9.19 9.07
CA ARG A 39 -13.69 8.58 8.17
C ARG A 39 -14.00 7.18 8.67
N LEU A 40 -15.28 6.82 8.74
CA LEU A 40 -15.74 5.51 9.22
C LEU A 40 -16.30 4.72 8.02
N PHE A 41 -15.85 3.49 7.84
CA PHE A 41 -16.27 2.60 6.75
C PHE A 41 -16.97 1.37 7.31
N LEU A 42 -18.05 0.96 6.67
CA LEU A 42 -18.81 -0.24 7.04
C LEU A 42 -18.16 -1.48 6.42
N VAL A 43 -17.38 -2.24 7.20
CA VAL A 43 -16.60 -3.38 6.69
C VAL A 43 -17.43 -4.66 6.66
N ALA A 44 -18.23 -4.89 7.69
CA ALA A 44 -19.13 -6.04 7.75
C ALA A 44 -20.39 -5.73 8.56
N ASP A 45 -21.49 -6.34 8.13
CA ASP A 45 -22.67 -6.57 8.94
C ASP A 45 -22.56 -7.98 9.53
N ARG A 46 -22.60 -8.07 10.86
CA ARG A 46 -22.52 -9.32 11.61
C ARG A 46 -23.83 -9.61 12.35
N THR A 47 -24.93 -9.02 11.89
CA THR A 47 -26.27 -9.33 12.40
C THR A 47 -26.59 -10.81 12.11
N PRO A 48 -26.95 -11.61 13.13
CA PRO A 48 -27.25 -13.03 12.94
C PRO A 48 -28.36 -13.26 11.90
N GLY A 49 -28.06 -14.05 10.87
CA GLY A 49 -28.97 -14.35 9.76
C GLY A 49 -29.02 -13.30 8.64
N ALA A 50 -28.22 -12.24 8.73
CA ALA A 50 -28.06 -11.22 7.70
C ALA A 50 -26.57 -10.84 7.50
N GLU A 51 -25.65 -11.74 7.85
CA GLU A 51 -24.22 -11.48 7.82
C GLU A 51 -23.74 -11.21 6.39
N ARG A 52 -22.97 -10.12 6.22
CA ARG A 52 -22.32 -9.78 4.96
C ARG A 52 -21.03 -9.03 5.19
N THR A 53 -20.03 -9.34 4.38
CA THR A 53 -18.80 -8.54 4.28
C THR A 53 -18.89 -7.66 3.06
N PHE A 54 -18.62 -6.37 3.22
CA PHE A 54 -18.63 -5.41 2.11
C PHE A 54 -17.30 -5.48 1.38
N THR A 55 -17.31 -5.93 0.11
CA THR A 55 -16.11 -5.97 -0.73
C THR A 55 -15.52 -4.58 -0.94
N ASP A 56 -16.40 -3.60 -1.18
CA ASP A 56 -16.06 -2.18 -1.18
C ASP A 56 -16.83 -1.47 -0.06
N PRO A 57 -16.22 -1.32 1.13
CA PRO A 57 -16.88 -0.74 2.30
C PRO A 57 -17.43 0.67 2.03
N PRO A 58 -18.74 0.92 2.19
CA PRO A 58 -19.28 2.27 2.08
C PRO A 58 -18.86 3.12 3.29
N GLU A 59 -18.62 4.42 3.07
CA GLU A 59 -18.28 5.40 4.12
C GLU A 59 -19.55 5.85 4.85
N LEU A 60 -19.60 5.80 6.18
CA LEU A 60 -20.63 6.46 6.96
C LEU A 60 -20.48 7.99 6.77
N VAL A 61 -21.56 8.65 6.35
CA VAL A 61 -21.59 10.10 6.27
C VAL A 61 -21.87 10.64 7.67
N LEU A 62 -20.88 11.35 8.23
CA LEU A 62 -20.92 11.87 9.59
C LEU A 62 -21.12 13.39 9.58
N ALA A 63 -21.99 13.86 10.47
CA ALA A 63 -21.98 15.25 10.91
C ALA A 63 -21.14 15.36 12.19
N THR A 64 -20.68 16.57 12.50
CA THR A 64 -19.97 16.85 13.76
C THR A 64 -20.85 17.74 14.63
N SER A 65 -21.01 17.40 15.90
CA SER A 65 -21.70 18.26 16.87
C SER A 65 -20.79 19.39 17.35
N ASP A 66 -21.36 20.41 17.98
CA ASP A 66 -20.58 21.52 18.57
C ASP A 66 -19.60 21.05 19.66
N SER A 67 -19.90 19.92 20.32
CA SER A 67 -19.02 19.29 21.32
C SER A 67 -18.00 18.32 20.70
N GLY A 68 -17.95 18.21 19.37
CA GLY A 68 -16.97 17.41 18.63
C GLY A 68 -17.34 15.93 18.43
N TYR A 69 -18.56 15.51 18.78
CA TYR A 69 -19.01 14.13 18.53
C TYR A 69 -19.31 13.91 17.04
N ALA A 70 -19.02 12.72 16.54
CA ALA A 70 -19.40 12.32 15.19
C ALA A 70 -20.80 11.68 15.20
N ILE A 71 -21.72 12.19 14.40
CA ILE A 71 -23.12 11.77 14.36
C ILE A 71 -23.41 11.14 13.00
N SER A 72 -23.84 9.88 13.01
CA SER A 72 -24.41 9.21 11.84
C SER A 72 -25.93 9.36 11.84
N PHE A 73 -26.48 9.73 10.69
CA PHE A 73 -27.92 9.76 10.43
C PHE A 73 -28.38 8.60 9.53
N GLY A 74 -27.58 7.54 9.46
CA GLY A 74 -27.91 6.37 8.65
C GLY A 74 -27.58 6.55 7.16
N VAL A 75 -26.89 7.63 6.80
CA VAL A 75 -26.48 7.89 5.41
C VAL A 75 -25.11 7.28 5.17
N VAL A 76 -24.97 6.56 4.06
CA VAL A 76 -23.69 6.02 3.61
C VAL A 76 -23.34 6.57 2.24
N GLN A 77 -22.05 6.67 1.96
CA GLN A 77 -21.49 7.04 0.68
C GLN A 77 -20.79 5.82 0.07
N GLN A 78 -21.26 5.39 -1.09
CA GLN A 78 -20.66 4.32 -1.87
C GLN A 78 -19.33 4.77 -2.49
N PRO A 79 -18.43 3.83 -2.88
CA PRO A 79 -17.16 4.15 -3.54
C PRO A 79 -17.32 4.98 -4.82
N ASN A 80 -18.44 4.81 -5.54
CA ASN A 80 -18.79 5.60 -6.72
C ASN A 80 -19.26 7.05 -6.39
N GLY A 81 -19.23 7.43 -5.12
CA GLY A 81 -19.62 8.75 -4.62
C GLY A 81 -21.11 8.94 -4.36
N SER A 82 -21.98 8.00 -4.78
CA SER A 82 -23.41 8.07 -4.53
C SER A 82 -23.73 7.96 -3.04
N ARG A 83 -24.78 8.65 -2.61
CA ARG A 83 -25.23 8.67 -1.22
C ARG A 83 -26.66 8.15 -1.12
N HIS A 84 -26.90 7.28 -0.15
CA HIS A 84 -28.24 6.80 0.17
C HIS A 84 -28.39 6.58 1.67
N VAL A 85 -29.64 6.54 2.13
CA VAL A 85 -29.96 6.12 3.49
C VAL A 85 -29.89 4.60 3.52
N GLU A 86 -29.00 4.05 4.34
CA GLU A 86 -28.89 2.62 4.57
C GLU A 86 -29.88 2.21 5.68
N PRO A 87 -30.78 1.25 5.44
CA PRO A 87 -31.71 0.75 6.44
C PRO A 87 -30.98 -0.22 7.37
N PHE A 88 -30.16 0.32 8.29
CA PHE A 88 -29.42 -0.49 9.24
C PHE A 88 -30.37 -1.33 10.14
N GLY A 89 -30.15 -2.65 10.19
CA GLY A 89 -30.68 -3.52 11.26
C GLY A 89 -29.86 -3.34 12.54
N ALA A 90 -30.27 -3.89 13.69
CA ALA A 90 -29.66 -3.57 15.01
C ALA A 90 -28.15 -3.84 15.19
N GLY A 91 -27.49 -4.49 14.23
CA GLY A 91 -26.09 -4.90 14.28
C GLY A 91 -25.91 -6.28 14.93
N PRO A 92 -24.67 -6.67 15.28
CA PRO A 92 -23.47 -5.84 15.34
C PRO A 92 -22.83 -5.57 13.96
N TYR A 93 -22.17 -4.43 13.83
CA TYR A 93 -21.37 -4.07 12.65
C TYR A 93 -19.89 -3.98 13.01
N LEU A 94 -19.05 -4.27 12.02
CA LEU A 94 -17.62 -3.97 12.03
C LEU A 94 -17.39 -2.66 11.28
N LEU A 95 -16.89 -1.65 11.98
CA LEU A 95 -16.51 -0.36 11.41
C LEU A 95 -14.99 -0.24 11.30
N ARG A 96 -14.49 0.33 10.21
CA ARG A 96 -13.08 0.68 10.04
C ARG A 96 -12.92 2.18 10.02
N VAL A 97 -12.07 2.68 10.90
CA VAL A 97 -11.65 4.08 10.92
C VAL A 97 -10.43 4.25 10.01
N ARG A 98 -10.45 5.28 9.17
CA ARG A 98 -9.28 5.77 8.41
C ARG A 98 -9.11 7.27 8.63
N SER A 99 -7.85 7.69 8.74
CA SER A 99 -7.44 9.08 8.84
C SER A 99 -6.01 9.23 8.33
N ASP A 100 -5.63 10.44 7.93
CA ASP A 100 -4.25 10.71 7.51
C ASP A 100 -3.29 10.65 8.72
N ARG A 101 -3.77 11.02 9.92
CA ARG A 101 -2.95 11.21 11.13
C ARG A 101 -3.03 10.10 12.16
N TYR A 102 -3.98 9.19 12.04
CA TYR A 102 -4.22 8.10 12.99
C TYR A 102 -4.07 6.76 12.31
N GLN A 103 -3.83 5.72 13.12
CA GLN A 103 -3.78 4.35 12.62
C GLN A 103 -5.14 3.93 12.05
N VAL A 104 -5.11 3.04 11.05
CA VAL A 104 -6.32 2.33 10.64
C VAL A 104 -6.74 1.41 11.77
N ALA A 105 -7.98 1.54 12.24
CA ALA A 105 -8.48 0.79 13.37
C ALA A 105 -9.86 0.19 13.06
N ASP A 106 -10.06 -1.07 13.46
CA ASP A 106 -11.34 -1.77 13.32
C ASP A 106 -12.05 -1.82 14.67
N PHE A 107 -13.32 -1.42 14.69
CA PHE A 107 -14.20 -1.42 15.85
C PHE A 107 -15.36 -2.39 15.59
N ASP A 108 -15.36 -3.48 16.33
CA ASP A 108 -16.35 -4.55 16.22
C ASP A 108 -17.50 -4.34 17.22
N GLY A 109 -18.63 -5.02 16.99
CA GLY A 109 -19.76 -4.96 17.92
C GLY A 109 -20.53 -3.64 17.90
N VAL A 110 -20.39 -2.81 16.86
CA VAL A 110 -21.04 -1.50 16.82
C VAL A 110 -22.51 -1.68 16.46
N SER A 111 -23.45 -1.20 17.28
CA SER A 111 -24.87 -1.15 16.92
C SER A 111 -25.21 0.13 16.13
N LEU A 112 -25.87 -0.04 15.00
CA LEU A 112 -26.42 1.02 14.14
C LEU A 112 -27.86 0.61 13.78
N PRO A 113 -28.94 1.28 14.19
CA PRO A 113 -28.97 2.36 15.16
C PRO A 113 -28.54 1.90 16.55
N ALA A 114 -28.29 2.87 17.44
CA ALA A 114 -28.07 2.61 18.86
C ALA A 114 -29.19 1.73 19.44
N THR A 115 -28.82 0.67 20.15
CA THR A 115 -29.78 -0.22 20.82
C THR A 115 -30.39 0.47 22.04
N VAL A 116 -31.65 0.18 22.33
CA VAL A 116 -32.32 0.60 23.58
C VAL A 116 -31.50 0.10 24.77
N GLY A 117 -31.04 1.02 25.64
CA GLY A 117 -30.15 0.72 26.76
C GLY A 117 -28.65 1.00 26.53
N GLN A 118 -28.27 1.41 25.31
CA GLN A 118 -26.92 1.90 24.97
C GLN A 118 -26.99 3.32 24.34
N PRO A 119 -27.59 4.31 25.04
CA PRO A 119 -27.77 5.66 24.50
C PRO A 119 -26.46 6.47 24.50
N GLU A 120 -25.43 6.01 25.21
CA GLU A 120 -24.16 6.70 25.30
C GLU A 120 -23.43 6.68 23.94
N PRO A 121 -22.67 7.75 23.62
CA PRO A 121 -21.79 7.75 22.46
C PRO A 121 -20.86 6.53 22.46
N TYR A 122 -20.73 5.87 21.31
CA TYR A 122 -19.80 4.75 21.18
C TYR A 122 -18.37 5.30 21.12
N GLU A 123 -17.56 4.95 22.12
CA GLU A 123 -16.17 5.41 22.22
C GLU A 123 -15.25 4.72 21.21
N MET A 124 -14.44 5.53 20.53
CA MET A 124 -13.43 5.09 19.57
C MET A 124 -12.11 5.79 19.89
N VAL A 125 -11.22 5.11 20.60
CA VAL A 125 -9.89 5.65 20.92
C VAL A 125 -8.93 5.37 19.77
N LEU A 126 -8.41 6.44 19.16
CA LEU A 126 -7.50 6.36 18.02
C LEU A 126 -6.04 6.42 18.47
N ALA A 127 -5.21 5.53 17.92
CA ALA A 127 -3.77 5.60 18.09
C ALA A 127 -3.14 6.53 17.04
N ALA A 128 -2.07 7.24 17.43
CA ALA A 128 -1.32 8.10 16.52
C ALA A 128 -0.74 7.30 15.33
N GLY A 129 -0.90 7.83 14.13
CA GLY A 129 -0.36 7.31 12.88
C GLY A 129 0.98 7.95 12.50
N TYR A 130 1.53 7.58 11.33
CA TYR A 130 2.86 8.03 10.90
C TYR A 130 2.96 9.56 10.74
N SER A 131 1.92 10.20 10.20
CA SER A 131 1.89 11.65 9.92
C SER A 131 1.41 12.51 11.10
N TYR A 132 1.25 11.92 12.29
CA TYR A 132 0.79 12.64 13.47
C TYR A 132 1.77 13.78 13.83
N PRO A 133 1.30 15.03 14.02
CA PRO A 133 2.14 16.23 13.92
C PRO A 133 3.00 16.52 15.14
N PHE A 134 2.75 15.85 16.26
CA PHE A 134 3.60 15.99 17.43
C PHE A 134 4.79 15.03 17.32
N PRO A 135 6.03 15.54 17.27
CA PRO A 135 7.18 14.68 17.53
C PRO A 135 6.98 14.11 18.93
N VAL A 136 7.01 12.79 19.06
CA VAL A 136 6.76 12.15 20.36
C VAL A 136 7.89 12.43 21.37
N ALA A 137 8.94 13.12 20.92
CA ALA A 137 9.88 13.85 21.76
C ALA A 137 9.25 15.15 22.33
N ALA A 138 8.23 14.99 23.18
CA ALA A 138 8.01 15.95 24.26
C ALA A 138 8.58 15.29 25.52
N THR A 139 9.83 15.63 25.82
CA THR A 139 10.53 15.32 27.05
C THR A 139 9.69 15.70 28.26
N ALA A 140 9.50 14.79 29.23
CA ALA A 140 9.47 15.09 30.67
C ALA A 140 9.20 13.83 31.51
N PRO A 141 9.62 13.80 32.79
CA PRO A 141 10.97 13.90 33.33
C PRO A 141 11.54 12.50 33.65
N SER A 142 12.83 12.43 33.91
CA SER A 142 13.49 11.30 34.58
C SER A 142 12.74 10.93 35.87
N VAL A 143 12.08 9.78 35.89
CA VAL A 143 11.79 9.04 37.13
C VAL A 143 12.78 7.89 37.20
N GLU A 144 13.44 7.81 38.35
CA GLU A 144 14.57 6.95 38.62
C GLU A 144 14.37 5.49 38.21
N VAL A 145 15.48 4.96 37.70
CA VAL A 145 15.81 3.56 37.45
C VAL A 145 15.56 2.73 38.71
N GLY A 146 14.85 1.62 38.55
CA GLY A 146 14.65 0.62 39.62
C GLY A 146 13.69 -0.52 39.28
N GLY A 147 12.82 -0.36 38.27
CA GLY A 147 11.98 -1.44 37.72
C GLY A 147 12.52 -2.02 36.40
N PRO A 148 12.08 -3.24 35.99
CA PRO A 148 12.53 -3.89 34.76
C PRO A 148 12.01 -3.23 33.45
N THR A 149 11.25 -2.14 33.55
CA THR A 149 10.71 -1.37 32.43
C THR A 149 10.92 0.13 32.69
N SER A 150 11.53 0.84 31.74
CA SER A 150 11.54 2.29 31.74
C SER A 150 10.22 2.79 31.16
N ALA A 151 9.44 3.55 31.92
CA ALA A 151 8.16 4.12 31.49
C ALA A 151 8.29 5.19 30.37
N ALA A 152 9.50 5.45 29.89
CA ALA A 152 9.73 6.39 28.80
C ALA A 152 9.23 5.80 27.47
N LEU A 153 8.34 6.54 26.79
CA LEU A 153 7.78 6.14 25.50
C LEU A 153 8.89 5.93 24.47
N ALA A 154 8.82 4.85 23.69
CA ALA A 154 9.65 4.69 22.50
C ALA A 154 8.84 4.48 21.23
N LEU A 155 9.44 4.82 20.10
CA LEU A 155 8.87 4.58 18.77
C LEU A 155 9.77 3.65 17.96
N LEU A 156 9.14 2.76 17.20
CA LEU A 156 9.81 2.02 16.15
C LEU A 156 9.03 2.19 14.84
N ARG A 157 9.68 2.74 13.81
CA ARG A 157 9.08 2.95 12.49
C ARG A 157 9.66 1.98 11.46
N GLY A 158 8.92 1.71 10.40
CA GLY A 158 9.46 1.00 9.26
C GLY A 158 8.50 0.98 8.09
N THR A 159 8.86 0.17 7.10
CA THR A 159 8.03 -0.10 5.92
C THR A 159 7.95 -1.59 5.66
N VAL A 160 6.87 -2.03 5.01
CA VAL A 160 6.75 -3.35 4.41
C VAL A 160 6.51 -3.14 2.93
N LEU A 161 7.54 -3.39 2.13
CA LEU A 161 7.53 -3.18 0.68
C LEU A 161 7.55 -4.54 -0.04
N ALA A 162 6.83 -4.63 -1.15
CA ALA A 162 6.91 -5.74 -2.08
C ALA A 162 8.22 -5.68 -2.88
N PRO A 163 8.60 -6.75 -3.60
CA PRO A 163 9.83 -6.79 -4.41
C PRO A 163 10.02 -5.61 -5.35
N ASP A 164 8.94 -5.05 -5.88
CA ASP A 164 8.95 -3.92 -6.81
C ASP A 164 9.01 -2.55 -6.11
N GLY A 165 9.00 -2.51 -4.78
CA GLY A 165 8.99 -1.30 -3.97
C GLY A 165 7.61 -0.72 -3.71
N SER A 166 6.53 -1.37 -4.16
CA SER A 166 5.17 -1.00 -3.79
C SER A 166 4.89 -1.30 -2.31
N GLY A 167 4.06 -0.48 -1.66
CA GLY A 167 3.65 -0.68 -0.27
C GLY A 167 2.78 -1.93 -0.10
N VAL A 168 3.07 -2.73 0.92
CA VAL A 168 2.19 -3.83 1.32
C VAL A 168 1.21 -3.30 2.36
N ALA A 169 -0.01 -3.00 1.92
CA ALA A 169 -1.08 -2.51 2.78
C ALA A 169 -1.66 -3.59 3.71
N ASP A 170 -2.26 -3.14 4.82
CA ASP A 170 -3.01 -3.96 5.79
C ASP A 170 -2.19 -5.10 6.45
N ALA A 171 -0.85 -5.09 6.33
CA ALA A 171 0.02 -6.00 7.05
C ALA A 171 -0.01 -5.68 8.55
N ASN A 172 -0.22 -6.70 9.38
CA ASN A 172 -0.20 -6.55 10.83
C ASN A 172 1.24 -6.56 11.33
N VAL A 173 1.65 -5.50 12.02
CA VAL A 173 2.96 -5.33 12.64
C VAL A 173 2.77 -5.25 14.13
N SER A 174 3.51 -6.05 14.90
CA SER A 174 3.37 -6.09 16.36
C SER A 174 4.70 -6.40 17.02
N ALA A 175 4.86 -5.92 18.25
CA ALA A 175 5.97 -6.28 19.12
C ALA A 175 5.47 -6.30 20.58
N PRO A 176 6.08 -7.11 21.46
CA PRO A 176 5.76 -7.09 22.88
C PRO A 176 5.90 -5.68 23.47
N GLY A 177 4.87 -5.22 24.20
CA GLY A 177 4.85 -3.89 24.84
C GLY A 177 4.50 -2.72 23.91
N ALA A 178 4.27 -2.97 22.63
CA ALA A 178 3.79 -1.97 21.68
C ALA A 178 2.31 -2.18 21.30
N THR A 179 1.62 -1.09 20.98
CA THR A 179 0.34 -1.16 20.26
C THR A 179 0.57 -1.69 18.85
N PRO A 180 -0.08 -2.80 18.43
CA PRO A 180 0.04 -3.30 17.06
C PRO A 180 -0.41 -2.27 16.01
N TYR A 181 0.15 -2.35 14.82
CA TYR A 181 -0.08 -1.43 13.71
C TYR A 181 -0.49 -2.18 12.45
N ARG A 182 -1.42 -1.64 11.65
CA ARG A 182 -1.69 -2.11 10.29
C ARG A 182 -1.09 -1.14 9.29
N THR A 183 -0.23 -1.65 8.40
CA THR A 183 0.43 -0.81 7.39
C THR A 183 -0.57 -0.06 6.51
N ASP A 184 -0.22 1.17 6.15
CA ASP A 184 -0.98 1.97 5.19
C ASP A 184 -0.73 1.54 3.73
N ALA A 185 -1.30 2.28 2.77
CA ALA A 185 -1.17 1.97 1.34
C ALA A 185 0.30 2.03 0.84
N ASP A 186 1.16 2.81 1.50
CA ASP A 186 2.58 2.92 1.18
C ASP A 186 3.41 1.89 1.96
N GLY A 187 2.77 1.01 2.72
CA GLY A 187 3.40 -0.02 3.54
C GLY A 187 4.05 0.54 4.81
N GLN A 188 3.79 1.80 5.18
CA GLN A 188 4.43 2.43 6.33
C GLN A 188 3.77 2.00 7.64
N TRP A 189 4.56 1.95 8.71
CA TRP A 189 4.07 1.62 10.04
C TRP A 189 4.87 2.29 11.16
N VAL A 190 4.22 2.43 12.32
CA VAL A 190 4.86 2.89 13.56
C VAL A 190 4.33 2.12 14.77
N LEU A 191 5.22 1.46 15.50
CA LEU A 191 4.92 0.86 16.79
C LEU A 191 5.20 1.88 17.90
N VAL A 192 4.23 2.04 18.81
CA VAL A 192 4.32 2.92 19.97
C VAL A 192 4.40 2.07 21.24
N PHE A 193 5.50 2.23 21.98
CA PHE A 193 5.75 1.55 23.26
C PHE A 193 5.29 2.44 24.42
N ALA A 194 3.99 2.49 24.66
CA ALA A 194 3.39 3.37 25.67
C ALA A 194 3.62 2.90 27.13
N GLY A 195 3.76 1.59 27.35
CA GLY A 195 4.06 1.01 28.67
C GLY A 195 5.56 0.92 28.99
N GLY A 196 6.40 1.52 28.14
CA GLY A 196 7.84 1.37 28.19
C GLY A 196 8.38 0.26 27.29
N VAL A 197 9.70 0.28 27.09
CA VAL A 197 10.44 -0.76 26.35
C VAL A 197 11.01 -1.78 27.33
N PRO A 198 11.09 -3.08 26.97
CA PRO A 198 11.82 -4.05 27.79
C PRO A 198 13.24 -3.56 28.13
N ALA A 199 13.71 -3.77 29.36
CA ALA A 199 15.03 -3.30 29.82
C ALA A 199 16.21 -3.75 28.94
N ALA A 200 16.06 -4.86 28.22
CA ALA A 200 17.08 -5.34 27.28
C ALA A 200 17.26 -4.42 26.05
N GLY A 201 16.33 -3.49 25.79
CA GLY A 201 16.41 -2.54 24.69
C GLY A 201 16.30 -3.16 23.31
N ALA A 202 15.90 -4.44 23.21
CA ALA A 202 15.69 -5.17 21.98
C ALA A 202 14.34 -5.89 22.01
N VAL A 203 13.60 -5.85 20.90
CA VAL A 203 12.29 -6.48 20.75
C VAL A 203 12.23 -7.30 19.47
N ASP A 204 11.41 -8.35 19.49
CA ASP A 204 11.08 -9.10 18.29
C ASP A 204 9.84 -8.48 17.65
N VAL A 205 9.94 -8.17 16.36
CA VAL A 205 8.87 -7.55 15.57
C VAL A 205 8.26 -8.61 14.66
N THR A 206 6.99 -8.91 14.88
CA THR A 206 6.22 -9.82 14.03
C THR A 206 5.47 -9.02 12.98
N ILE A 207 5.71 -9.35 11.71
CA ILE A 207 5.04 -8.78 10.54
C ILE A 207 4.24 -9.88 9.86
N THR A 208 2.95 -9.68 9.64
CA THR A 208 2.07 -10.63 8.94
C THR A 208 1.35 -9.92 7.81
N ALA A 209 1.85 -10.11 6.58
CA ALA A 209 1.20 -9.58 5.40
C ALA A 209 -0.11 -10.35 5.10
N PRO A 210 -1.12 -9.72 4.45
CA PRO A 210 -2.35 -10.41 4.09
C PRO A 210 -2.08 -11.66 3.25
N GLY A 211 -2.64 -12.80 3.67
CA GLY A 211 -2.47 -14.09 2.97
C GLY A 211 -1.09 -14.75 3.15
N ALA A 212 -0.20 -14.18 3.97
CA ALA A 212 1.12 -14.73 4.27
C ALA A 212 1.23 -15.20 5.74
N GLY A 213 2.21 -16.07 6.00
CA GLY A 213 2.58 -16.44 7.37
C GLY A 213 3.31 -15.31 8.12
N PRO A 214 3.42 -15.40 9.46
CA PRO A 214 4.15 -14.42 10.25
C PRO A 214 5.66 -14.48 9.97
N ALA A 215 6.26 -13.30 9.78
CA ALA A 215 7.69 -13.09 9.66
C ALA A 215 8.20 -12.36 10.91
N VAL A 216 9.12 -12.98 11.65
CA VAL A 216 9.63 -12.44 12.93
C VAL A 216 11.03 -11.89 12.74
N VAL A 217 11.18 -10.58 12.88
CA VAL A 217 12.48 -9.89 12.86
C VAL A 217 12.97 -9.78 14.30
N THR A 218 14.06 -10.48 14.60
CA THR A 218 14.55 -10.59 15.98
C THR A 218 15.51 -9.47 16.36
N GLY A 219 15.54 -9.14 17.66
CA GLY A 219 16.54 -8.27 18.25
C GLY A 219 16.58 -6.86 17.65
N VAL A 220 15.41 -6.27 17.42
CA VAL A 220 15.30 -4.88 16.94
C VAL A 220 15.52 -3.94 18.11
N ALA A 221 16.57 -3.11 18.02
CA ALA A 221 16.93 -2.19 19.08
C ALA A 221 15.88 -1.06 19.19
N VAL A 222 15.39 -0.84 20.41
CA VAL A 222 14.45 0.22 20.76
C VAL A 222 14.94 0.86 22.05
N THR A 223 15.14 2.17 22.02
CA THR A 223 15.63 2.93 23.19
C THR A 223 14.46 3.59 23.90
N PRO A 224 14.30 3.44 25.22
CA PRO A 224 13.31 4.20 25.99
C PRO A 224 13.47 5.72 25.76
N GLY A 225 12.37 6.43 25.52
CA GLY A 225 12.40 7.86 25.17
C GLY A 225 12.89 8.17 23.76
N GLY A 226 13.26 7.15 22.98
CA GLY A 226 13.89 7.29 21.67
C GLY A 226 13.00 6.90 20.49
N GLU A 227 13.49 7.22 19.30
CA GLU A 227 12.94 6.75 18.04
C GLU A 227 13.95 5.84 17.34
N ALA A 228 13.46 4.70 16.86
CA ALA A 228 14.22 3.75 16.07
C ALA A 228 13.54 3.50 14.71
N ALA A 229 14.32 3.07 13.74
CA ALA A 229 13.83 2.62 12.45
C ALA A 229 14.23 1.17 12.20
N LEU A 230 13.30 0.38 11.65
CA LEU A 230 13.56 -0.95 11.13
C LEU A 230 13.67 -0.88 9.60
N PRO A 231 14.88 -0.79 9.04
CA PRO A 231 15.07 -0.80 7.60
C PRO A 231 14.79 -2.20 7.03
N GLN A 232 14.16 -2.24 5.86
CA GLN A 232 13.99 -3.45 5.08
C GLN A 232 15.24 -3.70 4.22
N THR A 233 15.62 -4.97 4.07
CA THR A 233 16.73 -5.38 3.20
C THR A 233 16.40 -5.07 1.75
N ALA A 234 17.33 -4.45 1.01
CA ALA A 234 17.12 -4.12 -0.39
C ALA A 234 18.41 -4.23 -1.23
N LEU A 235 18.25 -4.45 -2.53
CA LEU A 235 19.26 -4.14 -3.55
C LEU A 235 18.83 -2.91 -4.32
N ARG A 236 19.80 -2.07 -4.69
CA ARG A 236 19.55 -0.92 -5.56
C ARG A 236 20.66 -0.80 -6.59
N GLY A 237 20.30 -0.49 -7.83
CA GLY A 237 21.27 -0.22 -8.88
C GLY A 237 20.71 0.70 -9.95
N ARG A 238 21.41 0.76 -11.08
CA ARG A 238 20.97 1.50 -12.25
C ARG A 238 21.14 0.65 -13.51
N ILE A 239 20.19 0.74 -14.43
CA ILE A 239 20.31 0.23 -15.79
C ILE A 239 20.74 1.37 -16.71
N VAL A 240 21.74 1.10 -17.53
CA VAL A 240 22.20 2.00 -18.59
C VAL A 240 22.10 1.25 -19.91
N ALA A 241 21.02 1.53 -20.66
CA ALA A 241 20.72 0.91 -21.94
C ALA A 241 20.44 2.00 -22.99
N PRO A 242 21.47 2.47 -23.73
CA PRO A 242 21.27 3.54 -24.70
C PRO A 242 20.26 3.15 -25.80
N GLY A 243 19.36 4.07 -26.12
CA GLY A 243 18.37 3.88 -27.20
C GLY A 243 17.15 3.05 -26.82
N VAL A 244 16.99 2.65 -25.55
CA VAL A 244 15.81 1.91 -25.07
C VAL A 244 15.31 2.52 -23.77
N ASP A 245 13.99 2.55 -23.59
CA ASP A 245 13.35 2.95 -22.34
C ASP A 245 13.74 1.98 -21.21
N PRO A 246 14.41 2.44 -20.14
CA PRO A 246 14.82 1.56 -19.06
C PRO A 246 13.64 0.98 -18.26
N THR A 247 12.46 1.62 -18.26
CA THR A 247 11.28 1.10 -17.53
C THR A 247 10.75 -0.21 -18.11
N ALA A 248 11.07 -0.49 -19.38
CA ALA A 248 10.70 -1.73 -20.04
C ALA A 248 11.64 -2.90 -19.69
N ALA A 249 12.74 -2.64 -18.99
CA ALA A 249 13.65 -3.69 -18.53
C ALA A 249 13.05 -4.49 -17.38
N THR A 250 13.31 -5.79 -17.35
CA THR A 250 13.06 -6.62 -16.18
C THR A 250 14.34 -6.80 -15.38
N VAL A 251 14.27 -6.64 -14.06
CA VAL A 251 15.37 -6.95 -13.14
C VAL A 251 14.88 -7.99 -12.14
N GLU A 252 15.55 -9.13 -12.12
CA GLU A 252 15.20 -10.29 -11.29
C GLU A 252 16.39 -10.69 -10.43
N ILE A 253 16.10 -11.15 -9.21
CA ILE A 253 17.10 -11.65 -8.28
C ILE A 253 16.98 -13.17 -8.24
N ALA A 254 18.02 -13.87 -8.67
CA ALA A 254 17.98 -15.33 -8.79
C ALA A 254 17.62 -16.00 -7.46
N GLY A 255 16.62 -16.88 -7.49
CA GLY A 255 16.13 -17.59 -6.31
C GLY A 255 15.22 -16.78 -5.39
N GLN A 256 14.78 -15.59 -5.82
CA GLN A 256 13.87 -14.73 -5.06
C GLN A 256 12.58 -14.48 -5.85
N PRO A 257 11.43 -14.30 -5.16
CA PRO A 257 10.14 -14.11 -5.81
C PRO A 257 9.97 -12.68 -6.36
N GLY A 258 9.34 -12.56 -7.53
CA GLY A 258 8.99 -11.27 -8.11
C GLY A 258 10.15 -10.57 -8.81
N ARG A 259 9.98 -9.27 -9.04
CA ARG A 259 10.88 -8.44 -9.86
C ARG A 259 11.08 -7.07 -9.23
N ALA A 260 12.22 -6.45 -9.50
CA ALA A 260 12.53 -5.11 -9.03
C ALA A 260 11.66 -4.07 -9.75
N GLY A 261 11.40 -2.95 -9.06
CA GLY A 261 10.77 -1.78 -9.68
C GLY A 261 11.83 -0.96 -10.40
N VAL A 262 11.60 -0.63 -11.68
CA VAL A 262 12.51 0.18 -12.49
C VAL A 262 11.87 1.54 -12.79
N ARG A 263 12.57 2.62 -12.45
CA ARG A 263 12.16 4.00 -12.65
C ARG A 263 12.58 4.50 -14.04
N SER A 264 11.97 5.60 -14.48
CA SER A 264 12.24 6.22 -15.78
C SER A 264 13.67 6.74 -15.98
N ASP A 265 14.41 6.98 -14.91
CA ASP A 265 15.84 7.35 -14.94
C ASP A 265 16.79 6.13 -14.96
N GLY A 266 16.21 4.93 -15.00
CA GLY A 266 16.89 3.64 -14.98
C GLY A 266 17.32 3.18 -13.59
N VAL A 267 17.02 3.92 -12.53
CA VAL A 267 17.24 3.46 -11.15
C VAL A 267 16.26 2.34 -10.86
N TRP A 268 16.75 1.25 -10.28
CA TRP A 268 15.91 0.14 -9.85
C TRP A 268 16.17 -0.21 -8.39
N ALA A 269 15.16 -0.75 -7.73
CA ALA A 269 15.28 -1.28 -6.37
C ALA A 269 14.48 -2.59 -6.25
N TYR A 270 15.07 -3.54 -5.54
CA TYR A 270 14.44 -4.80 -5.16
C TYR A 270 14.41 -4.89 -3.64
N TYR A 271 13.23 -5.10 -3.04
CA TYR A 271 13.08 -5.26 -1.60
C TYR A 271 12.84 -6.72 -1.24
N PHE A 272 13.62 -7.25 -0.29
CA PHE A 272 13.45 -8.63 0.18
C PHE A 272 12.42 -8.72 1.30
N ALA A 273 11.99 -9.93 1.63
CA ALA A 273 11.18 -10.17 2.82
C ALA A 273 11.85 -9.60 4.09
N PRO A 274 11.07 -9.15 5.09
CA PRO A 274 11.62 -8.52 6.31
C PRO A 274 12.64 -9.38 7.08
N THR A 275 12.55 -10.70 6.94
CA THR A 275 13.42 -11.68 7.62
C THR A 275 14.61 -12.15 6.77
N GLN A 276 14.89 -11.47 5.65
CA GLN A 276 15.97 -11.87 4.75
C GLN A 276 17.31 -11.98 5.49
N ALA A 277 17.82 -13.21 5.55
CA ALA A 277 19.14 -13.51 6.09
C ALA A 277 20.25 -13.05 5.14
N ALA A 278 21.47 -12.96 5.66
CA ALA A 278 22.64 -12.68 4.82
C ALA A 278 22.79 -13.78 3.77
N THR A 279 22.97 -13.39 2.52
CA THR A 279 23.14 -14.34 1.42
C THR A 279 23.88 -13.70 0.25
N THR A 280 24.27 -14.50 -0.73
CA THR A 280 24.83 -14.03 -2.00
C THR A 280 23.86 -14.38 -3.12
N VAL A 281 23.56 -13.42 -3.99
CA VAL A 281 22.61 -13.58 -5.10
C VAL A 281 23.22 -13.21 -6.44
N THR A 282 22.53 -13.58 -7.52
CA THR A 282 22.81 -13.10 -8.87
C THR A 282 21.68 -12.16 -9.29
N VAL A 283 22.04 -10.99 -9.81
CA VAL A 283 21.10 -10.01 -10.37
C VAL A 283 21.06 -10.19 -11.88
N ASN A 284 19.89 -10.42 -12.45
CA ASN A 284 19.69 -10.54 -13.89
C ASN A 284 18.89 -9.34 -14.38
N ALA A 285 19.38 -8.63 -15.39
CA ALA A 285 18.60 -7.63 -16.12
C ALA A 285 18.39 -8.09 -17.56
N THR A 286 17.16 -7.98 -18.06
CA THR A 286 16.79 -8.32 -19.43
C THR A 286 16.00 -7.17 -20.06
N MET A 287 16.42 -6.73 -21.23
CA MET A 287 15.72 -5.73 -22.03
C MET A 287 14.66 -6.41 -22.91
N PRO A 288 13.62 -5.69 -23.36
CA PRO A 288 12.60 -6.23 -24.27
C PRO A 288 13.16 -6.77 -25.60
N ASP A 289 14.33 -6.28 -26.03
CA ASP A 289 15.00 -6.72 -27.25
C ASP A 289 15.88 -7.98 -27.06
N GLY A 290 15.80 -8.63 -25.90
CA GLY A 290 16.48 -9.88 -25.59
C GLY A 290 17.94 -9.71 -25.12
N ARG A 291 18.47 -8.48 -25.05
CA ARG A 291 19.77 -8.23 -24.42
C ARG A 291 19.65 -8.47 -22.91
N SER A 292 20.56 -9.26 -22.35
CA SER A 292 20.61 -9.53 -20.91
C SER A 292 22.00 -9.35 -20.33
N LEU A 293 22.06 -9.05 -19.04
CA LEU A 293 23.28 -8.98 -18.24
C LEU A 293 23.04 -9.63 -16.88
N SER A 294 23.99 -10.44 -16.42
CA SER A 294 23.97 -11.05 -15.09
C SER A 294 25.14 -10.56 -14.25
N VAL A 295 24.88 -10.15 -13.02
CA VAL A 295 25.89 -9.78 -12.02
C VAL A 295 25.83 -10.79 -10.89
N PRO A 296 26.73 -11.80 -10.88
CA PRO A 296 26.80 -12.77 -9.78
C PRO A 296 27.51 -12.18 -8.56
N GLY A 297 27.39 -12.84 -7.41
CA GLY A 297 28.20 -12.53 -6.24
C GLY A 297 27.74 -11.31 -5.42
N VAL A 298 26.53 -10.80 -5.65
CA VAL A 298 26.00 -9.63 -4.94
C VAL A 298 25.65 -10.00 -3.51
N GLN A 299 26.27 -9.33 -2.54
CA GLN A 299 26.06 -9.58 -1.12
C GLN A 299 24.76 -8.92 -0.63
N VAL A 300 23.86 -9.73 -0.08
CA VAL A 300 22.65 -9.28 0.60
C VAL A 300 22.95 -9.26 2.09
N VAL A 301 22.87 -8.08 2.69
CA VAL A 301 23.09 -7.89 4.13
C VAL A 301 21.75 -7.54 4.77
N PRO A 302 21.30 -8.27 5.83
CA PRO A 302 20.03 -8.00 6.48
C PRO A 302 19.90 -6.54 6.90
N ARG A 303 18.71 -5.96 6.75
CA ARG A 303 18.37 -4.61 7.23
C ARG A 303 19.23 -3.51 6.60
N THR A 304 19.76 -3.76 5.40
CA THR A 304 20.64 -2.84 4.66
C THR A 304 20.22 -2.75 3.19
N THR A 305 20.47 -1.61 2.56
CA THR A 305 20.40 -1.47 1.10
C THR A 305 21.80 -1.66 0.51
N THR A 306 22.02 -2.75 -0.22
CA THR A 306 23.27 -2.95 -0.95
C THR A 306 23.20 -2.31 -2.33
N ALA A 307 24.18 -1.47 -2.65
CA ALA A 307 24.35 -0.94 -4.00
C ALA A 307 24.93 -2.02 -4.94
N VAL A 308 24.26 -2.22 -6.07
CA VAL A 308 24.70 -3.08 -7.17
C VAL A 308 25.34 -2.21 -8.25
N PRO A 309 26.50 -2.60 -8.82
CA PRO A 309 27.10 -1.88 -9.93
C PRO A 309 26.13 -1.66 -11.09
N ASP A 310 26.31 -0.56 -11.83
CA ASP A 310 25.48 -0.23 -12.98
C ASP A 310 25.43 -1.40 -13.98
N LEU A 311 24.21 -1.76 -14.37
CA LEU A 311 23.94 -2.76 -15.40
C LEU A 311 24.02 -2.08 -16.77
N ARG A 312 25.19 -2.11 -17.39
CA ARG A 312 25.48 -1.46 -18.67
C ARG A 312 25.28 -2.45 -19.82
N LEU A 313 24.19 -2.30 -20.57
CA LEU A 313 23.90 -3.13 -21.74
C LEU A 313 24.53 -2.52 -23.01
N PRO A 314 25.12 -3.34 -23.89
CA PRO A 314 25.72 -2.86 -25.14
C PRO A 314 24.63 -2.26 -26.05
N ARG A 315 24.94 -1.27 -26.89
CA ARG A 315 23.94 -0.68 -27.82
C ARG A 315 23.21 -1.75 -28.64
N PRO A 316 21.93 -1.50 -29.04
CA PRO A 316 21.29 -2.35 -30.03
C PRO A 316 22.20 -2.46 -31.26
N GLY A 317 22.41 -3.68 -31.75
CA GLY A 317 23.07 -3.87 -33.04
C GLY A 317 22.29 -3.13 -34.13
N PRO A 318 22.93 -2.73 -35.24
CA PRO A 318 22.18 -2.23 -36.38
C PRO A 318 21.12 -3.28 -36.74
N THR A 319 19.86 -2.85 -36.79
CA THR A 319 18.79 -3.69 -37.33
C THR A 319 19.28 -4.18 -38.69
N PRO A 320 19.36 -5.49 -38.96
CA PRO A 320 19.80 -5.96 -40.26
C PRO A 320 18.94 -5.26 -41.29
N ASP A 321 19.60 -4.45 -42.12
CA ASP A 321 18.97 -3.68 -43.17
C ASP A 321 18.12 -4.68 -43.93
N THR A 322 16.79 -4.51 -43.87
CA THR A 322 15.88 -5.27 -44.71
C THR A 322 16.15 -4.74 -46.10
N THR A 323 17.18 -5.31 -46.73
CA THR A 323 17.55 -5.01 -48.11
C THR A 323 16.27 -5.28 -48.90
N PRO A 324 15.65 -4.27 -49.52
CA PRO A 324 14.45 -4.49 -50.30
C PRO A 324 14.83 -5.50 -51.36
N THR A 325 14.15 -6.65 -51.34
CA THR A 325 14.34 -7.71 -52.32
C THR A 325 14.12 -7.06 -53.69
N PRO A 326 15.07 -7.13 -54.64
CA PRO A 326 14.88 -6.53 -55.95
C PRO A 326 13.67 -7.18 -56.60
N ASN A 327 12.63 -6.37 -56.82
CA ASN A 327 11.39 -6.75 -57.46
C ASN A 327 11.69 -7.19 -58.89
N THR A 328 11.97 -8.48 -59.10
CA THR A 328 12.24 -9.07 -60.41
C THR A 328 10.92 -9.52 -60.99
N THR A 329 10.23 -8.58 -61.66
CA THR A 329 9.07 -8.91 -62.50
C THR A 329 9.60 -9.45 -63.84
N PRO A 330 9.29 -10.70 -64.25
CA PRO A 330 9.68 -11.18 -65.57
C PRO A 330 8.79 -10.54 -66.65
N HIS A 331 9.41 -9.77 -67.55
CA HIS A 331 8.80 -9.31 -68.79
C HIS A 331 8.49 -10.52 -69.69
N THR A 332 7.20 -10.80 -69.89
CA THR A 332 6.73 -11.75 -70.93
C THR A 332 6.43 -10.97 -72.21
N THR A 333 7.14 -11.31 -73.28
CA THR A 333 6.93 -10.79 -74.64
C THR A 333 5.72 -11.49 -75.28
N PRO A 334 4.74 -10.78 -75.87
CA PRO A 334 3.63 -11.42 -76.56
C PRO A 334 4.01 -11.83 -77.99
N THR A 335 3.76 -13.10 -78.31
CA THR A 335 3.83 -13.68 -79.66
C THR A 335 2.76 -13.09 -80.58
N ARG A 336 3.18 -12.54 -81.71
CA ARG A 336 2.33 -11.98 -82.78
C ARG A 336 1.77 -13.11 -83.65
N VAL A 337 0.45 -13.23 -83.72
CA VAL A 337 -0.27 -14.12 -84.65
C VAL A 337 -0.67 -13.33 -85.90
N GLU A 338 -0.28 -13.83 -87.06
CA GLU A 338 -0.57 -13.28 -88.40
C GLU A 338 -1.84 -13.97 -88.96
N PRO A 339 -2.86 -13.23 -89.45
CA PRO A 339 -4.04 -13.84 -90.06
C PRO A 339 -3.87 -14.06 -91.57
N ALA A 340 -4.20 -15.26 -92.03
CA ALA A 340 -4.31 -15.63 -93.43
C ALA A 340 -5.55 -15.02 -94.09
N ILE A 341 -5.36 -14.35 -95.23
CA ILE A 341 -6.42 -13.81 -96.10
C ILE A 341 -6.70 -14.86 -97.19
N THR A 342 -7.90 -15.42 -97.20
CA THR A 342 -8.43 -16.22 -98.33
C THR A 342 -9.55 -15.43 -99.00
N ALA A 343 -9.34 -15.04 -100.25
CA ALA A 343 -10.38 -14.52 -101.13
C ALA A 343 -10.66 -15.55 -102.24
N GLN A 344 -11.87 -16.12 -102.26
CA GLN A 344 -12.41 -16.79 -103.44
C GLN A 344 -13.47 -15.91 -104.08
N ARG A 345 -13.24 -15.55 -105.35
CA ARG A 345 -14.23 -14.96 -106.25
C ARG A 345 -15.19 -16.04 -106.73
N SER A 346 -16.48 -15.71 -106.66
CA SER A 346 -17.58 -16.38 -107.32
C SER A 346 -17.53 -16.11 -108.83
N THR A 347 -17.80 -17.16 -109.62
CA THR A 347 -18.29 -17.09 -111.00
C THR A 347 -19.80 -17.33 -111.01
N ASP A 348 -20.46 -16.71 -111.98
CA ASP A 348 -21.88 -16.44 -112.11
C ASP A 348 -22.80 -17.65 -112.35
N ALA A 349 -24.08 -17.47 -111.97
CA ALA A 349 -25.25 -17.62 -112.86
C ALA A 349 -26.42 -16.80 -112.30
#